data_AF-A0A836FCF1-F1
#
_entry.id   AF-A0A836FCF1-F1
#
_cell.length_a   1.000
_cell.length_b   1.000
_cell.length_c   1.000
_cell.angle_alpha   90.00
_cell.angle_beta   90.00
_cell.angle_gamma   90.00
#
_symmetry.space_group_name_H-M   'P 1'
#
loop_
_entity.id
_entity.type
_entity.pdbx_description
1 polymer ?
#
loop_
_entity_poly.entity_id
_entity_poly.type
_entity_poly.pdbx_seq_one_letter_code
_entity_poly.pdbx_strand_id
1 'polypeptide(L)'
;MSSSSSEDCFTIVDVPENRYDEAIHHLRWNFFADEPLNNAIGLCARGESQRALERHCLLTLKQGYSRMLVDKKGAIAGMALNGILKKGEREEEERRFDELDDEKFKMIMKLLYKVNDKVDLFAKYDVDELFECRILSVDANYRGKGLASILMDDSEKVAKNAGFKVCKADATSAFSLKVYLKHGYQVEAEIPYTELDKSIRPAPPHQALKLMVKLLD
;
A
#
# COMPACT_ATOMS: atom_id res chain seq x y z
N MET A 1 21.54 35.85 3.78
CA MET A 1 20.60 35.68 2.65
C MET A 1 19.67 34.54 3.02
N SER A 2 18.48 34.90 3.49
CA SER A 2 17.47 33.95 3.95
C SER A 2 16.69 33.49 2.73
N SER A 3 16.95 32.27 2.24
CA SER A 3 16.09 31.66 1.23
C SER A 3 14.75 31.37 1.88
N SER A 4 13.74 32.17 1.56
CA SER A 4 12.36 31.89 1.93
C SER A 4 12.01 30.50 1.40
N SER A 5 11.82 29.54 2.30
CA SER A 5 11.18 28.27 1.99
C SER A 5 9.84 28.60 1.36
N SER A 6 9.72 28.42 0.04
CA SER A 6 8.40 28.30 -0.58
C SER A 6 7.70 27.18 0.17
N GLU A 7 6.63 27.49 0.91
CA GLU A 7 5.74 26.46 1.44
C GLU A 7 5.31 25.61 0.24
N ASP A 8 5.77 24.36 0.23
CA ASP A 8 5.38 23.38 -0.77
C ASP A 8 3.88 23.18 -0.59
N CYS A 9 3.09 23.81 -1.47
CA CYS A 9 1.66 23.60 -1.51
C CYS A 9 1.43 22.28 -2.25
N PHE A 10 0.76 21.36 -1.58
CA PHE A 10 0.36 20.08 -2.13
C PHE A 10 -1.14 20.00 -2.29
N THR A 11 -1.58 19.42 -3.39
CA THR A 11 -2.99 19.15 -3.65
C THR A 11 -3.20 17.65 -3.76
N ILE A 12 -4.22 17.13 -3.08
CA ILE A 12 -4.63 15.74 -3.21
C ILE A 12 -5.76 15.60 -4.23
N VAL A 13 -5.65 14.62 -5.11
CA VAL A 13 -6.58 14.38 -6.22
C VAL A 13 -6.69 12.87 -6.51
N ASP A 14 -7.76 12.48 -7.21
CA ASP A 14 -7.85 11.16 -7.85
C ASP A 14 -6.69 10.93 -8.80
N VAL A 15 -6.32 9.67 -9.04
CA VAL A 15 -5.37 9.33 -10.10
C VAL A 15 -6.14 9.09 -11.40
N PRO A 16 -6.16 10.04 -12.36
CA PRO A 16 -6.83 9.82 -13.64
C PRO A 16 -6.03 8.83 -14.50
N GLU A 17 -6.73 8.15 -15.43
CA GLU A 17 -6.13 7.12 -16.29
C GLU A 17 -4.92 7.63 -17.09
N ASN A 18 -4.96 8.87 -17.57
CA ASN A 18 -3.86 9.49 -18.30
C ASN A 18 -2.60 9.74 -17.46
N ARG A 19 -2.64 9.48 -16.15
CA ARG A 19 -1.50 9.60 -15.23
C ARG A 19 -1.06 8.26 -14.61
N TYR A 20 -1.60 7.14 -15.07
CA TYR A 20 -1.18 5.83 -14.58
C TYR A 20 0.29 5.55 -14.82
N ASP A 21 0.85 5.95 -15.97
CA ASP A 21 2.27 5.77 -16.25
C ASP A 21 3.16 6.58 -15.29
N GLU A 22 2.75 7.80 -14.94
CA GLU A 22 3.43 8.62 -13.94
C GLU A 22 3.34 8.03 -12.54
N ALA A 23 2.18 7.46 -12.18
CA ALA A 23 1.98 6.74 -10.93
C ALA A 23 2.92 5.53 -10.81
N ILE A 24 2.98 4.69 -11.85
CA ILE A 24 3.89 3.55 -11.90
C ILE A 24 5.35 4.02 -11.84
N HIS A 25 5.70 5.09 -12.57
CA HIS A 25 7.03 5.68 -12.50
C HIS A 25 7.38 6.12 -11.07
N HIS A 26 6.50 6.84 -10.38
CA HIS A 26 6.70 7.23 -8.98
C HIS A 26 6.97 6.00 -8.10
N LEU A 27 6.19 4.92 -8.25
CA LEU A 27 6.35 3.70 -7.44
C LEU A 27 7.68 2.98 -7.70
N ARG A 28 8.14 2.90 -8.96
CA ARG A 28 9.47 2.34 -9.30
C ARG A 28 10.61 3.06 -8.58
N TRP A 29 10.50 4.38 -8.45
CA TRP A 29 11.55 5.21 -7.87
C TRP A 29 11.47 5.37 -6.35
N ASN A 30 10.26 5.32 -5.78
CA ASN A 30 10.03 5.69 -4.38
C ASN A 30 9.48 4.57 -3.49
N PHE A 31 9.05 3.44 -4.06
CA PHE A 31 8.41 2.36 -3.30
C PHE A 31 8.99 0.97 -3.59
N PHE A 32 8.97 0.48 -4.83
CA PHE A 32 9.16 -0.95 -5.12
C PHE A 32 10.44 -1.57 -4.54
N ALA A 33 11.59 -0.92 -4.72
CA ALA A 33 12.88 -1.43 -4.23
C ALA A 33 13.11 -1.22 -2.73
N ASP A 34 12.34 -0.30 -2.11
CA ASP A 34 12.46 0.06 -0.69
C ASP A 34 11.39 -0.65 0.18
N GLU A 35 10.36 -1.25 -0.44
CA GLU A 35 9.34 -2.00 0.25
C GLU A 35 9.99 -3.20 0.98
N PRO A 36 9.71 -3.40 2.29
CA PRO A 36 10.42 -4.37 3.12
C PRO A 36 10.54 -5.79 2.56
N LEU A 37 9.46 -6.36 2.03
CA LEU A 37 9.43 -7.73 1.53
C LEU A 37 10.12 -7.84 0.16
N ASN A 38 9.88 -6.88 -0.73
CA ASN A 38 10.54 -6.76 -2.03
C ASN A 38 12.06 -6.64 -1.86
N ASN A 39 12.49 -5.78 -0.93
CA ASN A 39 13.89 -5.53 -0.65
C ASN A 39 14.60 -6.77 -0.10
N ALA A 40 13.96 -7.46 0.87
CA ALA A 40 14.53 -8.64 1.52
C ALA A 40 14.92 -9.75 0.53
N ILE A 41 14.18 -9.86 -0.57
CA ILE A 41 14.37 -10.92 -1.57
C ILE A 41 15.02 -10.42 -2.87
N GLY A 42 15.37 -9.13 -2.91
CA GLY A 42 15.88 -8.46 -4.11
C GLY A 42 14.94 -8.62 -5.30
N LEU A 43 13.67 -8.26 -5.13
CA LEU A 43 12.63 -8.39 -6.17
C LEU A 43 12.96 -7.54 -7.41
N CYS A 44 13.40 -6.30 -7.20
CA CYS A 44 13.79 -5.37 -8.27
C CYS A 44 14.73 -4.28 -7.71
N ALA A 45 15.56 -3.67 -8.56
CA ALA A 45 16.31 -2.47 -8.18
C ALA A 45 15.48 -1.19 -8.38
N ARG A 46 15.94 -0.09 -7.78
CA ARG A 46 15.25 1.22 -7.88
C ARG A 46 15.18 1.67 -9.33
N GLY A 47 13.99 2.07 -9.76
CA GLY A 47 13.73 2.53 -11.13
C GLY A 47 13.55 1.40 -12.16
N GLU A 48 13.90 0.15 -11.81
CA GLU A 48 13.70 -0.99 -12.69
C GLU A 48 12.22 -1.36 -12.80
N SER A 49 11.86 -1.94 -13.94
CA SER A 49 10.52 -2.46 -14.15
C SER A 49 10.37 -3.82 -13.46
N GLN A 50 9.22 -4.03 -12.82
CA GLN A 50 8.81 -5.32 -12.29
C GLN A 50 7.38 -5.62 -12.74
N ARG A 51 7.24 -6.40 -13.82
CA ARG A 51 5.98 -6.57 -14.56
C ARG A 51 4.82 -7.07 -13.69
N ALA A 52 5.06 -8.05 -12.81
CA ALA A 52 4.01 -8.61 -11.96
C ALA A 52 3.47 -7.56 -10.97
N LEU A 53 4.38 -6.83 -10.31
CA LEU A 53 4.06 -5.79 -9.35
C LEU A 53 3.39 -4.58 -10.02
N GLU A 54 3.88 -4.16 -11.19
CA GLU A 54 3.27 -3.09 -11.97
C GLU A 54 1.88 -3.45 -12.46
N ARG A 55 1.68 -4.69 -12.93
CA ARG A 55 0.35 -5.18 -13.31
C ARG A 55 -0.61 -5.15 -12.12
N HIS A 56 -0.17 -5.56 -10.94
CA HIS A 56 -0.97 -5.49 -9.71
C HIS A 56 -1.33 -4.03 -9.37
N CYS A 57 -0.37 -3.10 -9.46
CA CYS A 57 -0.62 -1.67 -9.26
C CYS A 57 -1.61 -1.11 -10.28
N LEU A 58 -1.46 -1.45 -11.56
CA LEU A 58 -2.32 -0.97 -12.65
C LEU A 58 -3.77 -1.48 -12.50
N LEU A 59 -3.95 -2.73 -12.10
CA LEU A 59 -5.27 -3.28 -11.78
C LEU A 59 -5.91 -2.55 -10.59
N THR A 60 -5.12 -2.20 -9.58
CA THR A 60 -5.59 -1.42 -8.41
C THR A 60 -5.98 0.00 -8.82
N LEU A 61 -5.16 0.68 -9.62
CA LEU A 61 -5.44 2.03 -10.13
C LEU A 61 -6.76 2.08 -10.91
N LYS A 62 -7.04 1.06 -11.73
CA LYS A 62 -8.28 0.93 -12.52
C LYS A 62 -9.54 0.79 -11.67
N GLN A 63 -9.43 0.48 -10.38
CA GLN A 63 -10.58 0.45 -9.47
C GLN A 63 -11.04 1.86 -9.08
N GLY A 64 -10.24 2.91 -9.32
CA GLY A 64 -10.68 4.30 -9.23
C GLY A 64 -10.67 4.94 -7.84
N TYR A 65 -10.10 4.27 -6.83
CA TYR A 65 -10.05 4.77 -5.44
C TYR A 65 -8.68 5.31 -5.01
N SER A 66 -7.68 5.19 -5.88
CA SER A 66 -6.30 5.59 -5.58
C SER A 66 -6.14 7.11 -5.60
N ARG A 67 -5.30 7.61 -4.70
CA ARG A 67 -5.09 9.03 -4.46
C ARG A 67 -3.63 9.41 -4.71
N MET A 68 -3.40 10.54 -5.34
CA MET A 68 -2.07 11.12 -5.48
C MET A 68 -2.03 12.52 -4.88
N LEU A 69 -0.89 12.84 -4.31
CA LEU A 69 -0.57 14.14 -3.76
C LEU A 69 0.47 14.79 -4.67
N VAL A 70 0.11 15.91 -5.28
CA VAL A 70 0.90 16.59 -6.31
C VAL A 70 1.39 17.94 -5.82
N ASP A 71 2.59 18.34 -6.25
CA ASP A 71 3.12 19.69 -5.99
C ASP A 71 2.52 20.72 -6.97
N LYS A 72 2.89 22.00 -6.80
CA LYS A 72 2.44 23.10 -7.67
C LYS A 72 2.77 22.92 -9.16
N LYS A 73 3.75 22.07 -9.50
CA LYS A 73 4.15 21.77 -10.88
C LYS A 73 3.46 20.51 -11.42
N GLY A 74 2.62 19.86 -10.62
CA GLY A 74 1.93 18.63 -10.95
C GLY A 74 2.75 17.36 -10.69
N ALA A 75 3.97 17.46 -10.15
CA ALA A 75 4.80 16.30 -9.85
C ALA A 75 4.23 15.52 -8.67
N ILE A 76 4.22 14.18 -8.76
CA ILE A 76 3.68 13.31 -7.71
C ILE A 76 4.66 13.25 -6.54
N ALA A 77 4.29 13.86 -5.41
CA ALA A 77 5.04 13.84 -4.16
C ALA A 77 4.67 12.64 -3.26
N GLY A 78 3.52 12.03 -3.47
CA GLY A 78 3.13 10.80 -2.78
C GLY A 78 1.85 10.18 -3.33
N MET A 79 1.61 8.93 -2.97
CA MET A 79 0.47 8.14 -3.44
C MET A 79 -0.07 7.19 -2.36
N ALA A 80 -1.39 7.01 -2.37
CA ALA A 80 -2.06 5.88 -1.74
C ALA A 80 -2.76 5.09 -2.86
N LEU A 81 -2.28 3.89 -3.17
CA LEU A 81 -2.99 2.99 -4.07
C LEU A 81 -4.00 2.21 -3.24
N ASN A 82 -5.26 2.54 -3.47
CA ASN A 82 -6.38 1.92 -2.79
C ASN A 82 -7.16 1.05 -3.76
N GLY A 83 -7.62 -0.09 -3.26
CA GLY A 83 -8.44 -1.03 -4.00
C GLY A 83 -9.60 -1.57 -3.19
N ILE A 84 -10.37 -2.44 -3.83
CA ILE A 84 -11.47 -3.17 -3.21
C ILE A 84 -11.08 -4.64 -3.08
N LEU A 85 -11.37 -5.22 -1.93
CA LEU A 85 -11.37 -6.67 -1.73
C LEU A 85 -12.81 -7.12 -1.43
N LYS A 86 -13.38 -7.96 -2.29
CA LYS A 86 -14.73 -8.51 -2.06
C LYS A 86 -14.68 -9.95 -1.54
N LYS A 87 -15.71 -10.30 -0.79
CA LYS A 87 -15.90 -11.64 -0.26
C LYS A 87 -15.95 -12.67 -1.39
N GLY A 88 -15.11 -13.69 -1.31
CA GLY A 88 -15.00 -14.75 -2.32
C GLY A 88 -14.07 -14.46 -3.49
N GLU A 89 -13.63 -13.21 -3.73
CA GLU A 89 -12.69 -12.90 -4.83
C GLU A 89 -11.25 -13.37 -4.54
N ARG A 90 -10.94 -13.63 -3.26
CA ARG A 90 -9.58 -14.00 -2.83
C ARG A 90 -9.07 -15.29 -3.49
N GLU A 91 -9.89 -16.34 -3.57
CA GLU A 91 -9.47 -17.61 -4.17
C GLU A 91 -9.14 -17.45 -5.66
N GLU A 92 -9.88 -16.59 -6.37
CA GLU A 92 -9.62 -16.29 -7.76
C GLU A 92 -8.33 -15.47 -7.93
N GLU A 93 -8.09 -14.50 -7.05
CA GLU A 93 -6.82 -13.76 -7.03
C GLU A 93 -5.63 -14.71 -6.79
N GLU A 94 -5.71 -15.60 -5.79
CA GLU A 94 -4.68 -16.58 -5.48
C GLU A 94 -4.34 -17.46 -6.69
N ARG A 95 -5.36 -18.01 -7.38
CA ARG A 95 -5.17 -18.81 -8.61
C ARG A 95 -4.46 -18.00 -9.70
N ARG A 96 -4.85 -16.73 -9.90
CA ARG A 96 -4.22 -15.84 -10.90
C ARG A 96 -2.76 -15.56 -10.59
N PHE A 97 -2.35 -15.54 -9.33
CA PHE A 97 -0.96 -15.35 -8.96
C PHE A 97 -0.12 -16.63 -9.08
N ASP A 98 -0.72 -17.80 -8.85
CA ASP A 98 -0.05 -19.08 -9.04
C ASP A 98 0.34 -19.33 -10.52
N GLU A 99 -0.40 -18.75 -11.47
CA GLU A 99 -0.11 -18.79 -12.91
C GLU A 99 1.02 -17.85 -13.37
N LEU A 100 1.56 -16.96 -12.53
CA LEU A 100 2.64 -16.06 -12.92
C LEU A 100 4.00 -16.79 -12.99
N ASP A 101 4.93 -16.35 -13.85
CA ASP A 101 6.29 -16.92 -13.89
C ASP A 101 7.29 -16.22 -12.95
N ASP A 102 6.82 -15.58 -11.88
CA ASP A 102 7.65 -14.84 -10.92
C ASP A 102 7.58 -15.42 -9.50
N GLU A 103 8.49 -16.33 -9.19
CA GLU A 103 8.54 -17.03 -7.90
C GLU A 103 8.83 -16.10 -6.72
N LYS A 104 9.60 -15.02 -6.93
CA LYS A 104 9.87 -14.03 -5.87
C LYS A 104 8.60 -13.27 -5.53
N PHE A 105 7.87 -12.81 -6.54
CA PHE A 105 6.60 -12.14 -6.36
C PHE A 105 5.55 -13.05 -5.71
N LYS A 106 5.44 -14.32 -6.16
CA LYS A 106 4.55 -15.32 -5.54
C LYS A 106 4.84 -15.53 -4.07
N MET A 107 6.13 -15.58 -3.69
CA MET A 107 6.52 -15.76 -2.30
C MET A 107 6.02 -14.62 -1.40
N ILE A 108 6.05 -13.38 -1.90
CA ILE A 108 5.50 -12.21 -1.19
C ILE A 108 3.98 -12.34 -1.05
N MET A 109 3.28 -12.64 -2.16
CA MET A 109 1.82 -12.80 -2.16
C MET A 109 1.38 -13.90 -1.18
N LYS A 110 2.06 -15.06 -1.17
CA LYS A 110 1.79 -16.15 -0.22
C LYS A 110 1.94 -15.73 1.24
N LEU A 111 2.91 -14.87 1.55
CA LEU A 111 3.06 -14.34 2.91
C LEU A 111 1.91 -13.39 3.29
N LEU A 112 1.48 -12.53 2.37
CA LEU A 112 0.31 -11.67 2.55
C LEU A 112 -0.96 -12.50 2.76
N TYR A 113 -1.17 -13.55 1.97
CA TYR A 113 -2.29 -14.49 2.15
C TYR A 113 -2.26 -15.17 3.52
N LYS A 114 -1.09 -15.64 3.96
CA LYS A 114 -0.94 -16.29 5.26
C LYS A 114 -1.34 -15.41 6.45
N VAL A 115 -1.10 -14.09 6.41
CA VAL A 115 -1.56 -13.21 7.50
C VAL A 115 -3.07 -12.99 7.44
N ASN A 116 -3.64 -12.93 6.24
CA ASN A 116 -5.09 -12.78 6.02
C ASN A 116 -5.87 -14.05 6.38
N ASP A 117 -5.28 -15.24 6.30
CA ASP A 117 -5.90 -16.50 6.75
C ASP A 117 -6.10 -16.59 8.26
N LYS A 118 -5.42 -15.75 9.04
CA LYS A 118 -5.53 -15.80 10.51
C LYS A 118 -6.87 -15.30 11.01
N VAL A 119 -7.57 -14.46 10.24
CA VAL A 119 -8.85 -13.84 10.63
C VAL A 119 -9.73 -13.62 9.41
N ASP A 120 -10.96 -14.16 9.44
CA ASP A 120 -11.99 -13.81 8.44
C ASP A 120 -12.60 -12.44 8.76
N LEU A 121 -12.07 -11.39 8.12
CA LEU A 121 -12.54 -10.01 8.33
C LEU A 121 -13.97 -9.80 7.83
N PHE A 122 -14.41 -10.51 6.79
CA PHE A 122 -15.76 -10.39 6.24
C PHE A 122 -16.79 -10.90 7.26
N ALA A 123 -16.53 -12.09 7.83
CA ALA A 123 -17.37 -12.63 8.90
C ALA A 123 -17.28 -11.81 10.19
N LYS A 124 -16.08 -11.35 10.56
CA LYS A 124 -15.86 -10.60 11.81
C LYS A 124 -16.64 -9.28 11.84
N TYR A 125 -16.72 -8.58 10.72
CA TYR A 125 -17.34 -7.24 10.66
C TYR A 125 -18.66 -7.20 9.91
N ASP A 126 -19.17 -8.35 9.47
CA ASP A 126 -20.44 -8.48 8.74
C ASP A 126 -20.49 -7.55 7.51
N VAL A 127 -19.51 -7.74 6.63
CA VAL A 127 -19.37 -6.99 5.37
C VAL A 127 -19.05 -7.92 4.21
N ASP A 128 -19.40 -7.49 3.00
CA ASP A 128 -19.09 -8.20 1.75
C ASP A 128 -17.92 -7.57 0.97
N GLU A 129 -17.48 -6.37 1.38
CA GLU A 129 -16.38 -5.65 0.75
C GLU A 129 -15.55 -4.86 1.77
N LEU A 130 -14.26 -4.75 1.48
CA LEU A 130 -13.27 -4.01 2.26
C LEU A 130 -12.59 -2.98 1.37
N PHE A 131 -12.37 -1.78 1.88
CA PHE A 131 -11.51 -0.79 1.26
C PHE A 131 -10.06 -1.05 1.68
N GLU A 132 -9.17 -1.33 0.74
CA GLU A 132 -7.81 -1.74 1.05
C GLU A 132 -6.78 -0.70 0.61
N CYS A 133 -5.98 -0.19 1.54
CA CYS A 133 -4.77 0.57 1.22
C CYS A 133 -3.62 -0.40 0.94
N ARG A 134 -3.34 -0.65 -0.36
CA ARG A 134 -2.34 -1.62 -0.81
C ARG A 134 -0.93 -1.03 -0.80
N ILE A 135 -0.78 0.23 -1.19
CA ILE A 135 0.51 0.94 -1.20
C ILE A 135 0.33 2.34 -0.62
N LEU A 136 1.22 2.71 0.28
CA LEU A 136 1.38 4.07 0.77
C LEU A 136 2.83 4.53 0.53
N SER A 137 3.01 5.42 -0.44
CA SER A 137 4.31 5.90 -0.91
C SER A 137 4.42 7.41 -0.76
N VAL A 138 5.60 7.89 -0.33
CA VAL A 138 5.95 9.31 -0.32
C VAL A 138 7.34 9.43 -0.91
N ASP A 139 7.49 10.34 -1.86
CA ASP A 139 8.77 10.62 -2.50
C ASP A 139 9.81 11.05 -1.46
N ALA A 140 11.03 10.52 -1.61
CA ALA A 140 12.10 10.70 -0.64
C ALA A 140 12.39 12.17 -0.31
N ASN A 141 12.23 13.08 -1.27
CA ASN A 141 12.48 14.51 -1.11
C ASN A 141 11.40 15.24 -0.27
N TYR A 142 10.27 14.58 -0.01
CA TYR A 142 9.14 15.16 0.71
C TYR A 142 8.79 14.43 2.01
N ARG A 143 9.64 13.49 2.44
CA ARG A 143 9.51 12.81 3.74
C ARG A 143 9.59 13.80 4.90
N GLY A 144 9.00 13.44 6.04
CA GLY A 144 8.97 14.27 7.25
C GLY A 144 7.93 15.40 7.23
N LYS A 145 7.19 15.59 6.13
CA LYS A 145 6.16 16.64 5.98
C LYS A 145 4.73 16.16 6.28
N GLY A 146 4.57 14.96 6.84
CA GLY A 146 3.24 14.40 7.18
C GLY A 146 2.40 13.94 5.98
N LEU A 147 2.94 13.90 4.76
CA LEU A 147 2.18 13.61 3.52
C LEU A 147 1.49 12.25 3.52
N ALA A 148 2.10 11.23 4.12
CA ALA A 148 1.47 9.91 4.28
C ALA A 148 0.18 9.99 5.12
N SER A 149 0.14 10.86 6.14
CA SER A 149 -1.06 11.11 6.96
C SER A 149 -2.14 11.77 6.11
N ILE A 150 -1.78 12.76 5.30
CA ILE A 150 -2.71 13.48 4.42
C ILE A 150 -3.36 12.53 3.41
N LEU A 151 -2.56 11.65 2.80
CA LEU A 151 -3.03 10.61 1.87
C LEU A 151 -4.00 9.64 2.55
N MET A 152 -3.73 9.24 3.80
CA MET A 152 -4.63 8.37 4.57
C MET A 152 -5.94 9.07 4.94
N ASP A 153 -5.88 10.31 5.44
CA ASP A 153 -7.07 11.10 5.79
C ASP A 153 -8.03 11.22 4.59
N ASP A 154 -7.50 11.42 3.39
CA ASP A 154 -8.28 11.53 2.17
C ASP A 154 -8.77 10.17 1.66
N SER A 155 -7.94 9.12 1.75
CA SER A 155 -8.34 7.76 1.38
C SER A 155 -9.50 7.25 2.23
N GLU A 156 -9.50 7.53 3.54
CA GLU A 156 -10.60 7.20 4.43
C GLU A 156 -11.88 7.98 4.09
N LYS A 157 -11.78 9.25 3.71
CA LYS A 157 -12.94 10.04 3.24
C LYS A 157 -13.51 9.45 1.96
N VAL A 158 -12.65 9.06 1.02
CA VAL A 158 -13.07 8.39 -0.22
C VAL A 158 -13.77 7.08 0.09
N ALA A 159 -13.23 6.26 0.99
CA ALA A 159 -13.84 5.02 1.45
C ALA A 159 -15.23 5.25 2.06
N LYS A 160 -15.35 6.20 3.00
CA LYS A 160 -16.63 6.58 3.63
C LYS A 160 -17.66 7.05 2.61
N ASN A 161 -17.26 7.94 1.71
CA ASN A 161 -18.16 8.48 0.68
C ASN A 161 -18.63 7.43 -0.31
N ALA A 162 -17.83 6.38 -0.53
CA ALA A 162 -18.19 5.24 -1.37
C ALA A 162 -19.01 4.16 -0.64
N GLY A 163 -19.30 4.34 0.66
CA GLY A 163 -20.15 3.44 1.44
C GLY A 163 -19.41 2.26 2.10
N PHE A 164 -18.08 2.23 2.06
CA PHE A 164 -17.31 1.21 2.77
C PHE A 164 -17.42 1.40 4.28
N LYS A 165 -17.58 0.29 5.00
CA LYS A 165 -17.64 0.27 6.47
C LYS A 165 -16.30 -0.07 7.12
N VAL A 166 -15.37 -0.63 6.36
CA VAL A 166 -14.12 -1.18 6.87
C VAL A 166 -12.98 -0.82 5.94
N CYS A 167 -11.95 -0.17 6.49
CA CYS A 167 -10.65 0.01 5.84
C CYS A 167 -9.67 -1.06 6.33
N LYS A 168 -8.88 -1.61 5.41
CA LYS A 168 -7.86 -2.64 5.64
C LYS A 168 -6.50 -2.18 5.10
N ALA A 169 -5.42 -2.61 5.75
CA ALA A 169 -4.08 -2.51 5.20
C ALA A 169 -3.18 -3.65 5.70
N ASP A 170 -2.30 -4.15 4.83
CA ASP A 170 -1.28 -5.14 5.17
C ASP A 170 0.06 -4.41 5.38
N ALA A 171 0.32 -4.00 6.61
CA ALA A 171 1.45 -3.16 6.95
C ALA A 171 2.73 -3.99 7.07
N THR A 172 3.61 -3.89 6.06
CA THR A 172 4.92 -4.56 6.05
C THR A 172 6.02 -3.72 6.68
N SER A 173 5.86 -2.39 6.67
CA SER A 173 6.89 -1.44 7.10
C SER A 173 6.55 -0.81 8.46
N ALA A 174 7.58 -0.67 9.30
CA ALA A 174 7.48 0.06 10.57
C ALA A 174 7.04 1.53 10.40
N PHE A 175 7.17 2.09 9.20
CA PHE A 175 6.76 3.47 8.90
C PHE A 175 5.26 3.56 8.60
N SER A 176 4.75 2.71 7.69
CA SER A 176 3.31 2.64 7.40
C SER A 176 2.51 2.23 8.63
N LEU A 177 3.02 1.27 9.42
CA LEU A 177 2.42 0.87 10.69
C LEU A 177 2.19 2.07 11.63
N LYS A 178 3.17 2.96 11.78
CA LYS A 178 3.02 4.17 12.61
C LYS A 178 1.94 5.10 12.08
N VAL A 179 1.80 5.21 10.76
CA VAL A 179 0.73 6.00 10.14
C VAL A 179 -0.62 5.37 10.44
N TYR A 180 -0.80 4.07 10.18
CA TYR A 180 -2.07 3.38 10.44
C TYR A 180 -2.49 3.46 11.92
N LEU A 181 -1.56 3.25 12.86
CA LEU A 181 -1.82 3.39 14.30
C LEU A 181 -2.26 4.81 14.67
N LYS A 182 -1.62 5.84 14.10
CA LYS A 182 -2.01 7.25 14.31
C LYS A 182 -3.42 7.52 13.78
N HIS A 183 -3.83 6.83 12.73
CA HIS A 183 -5.15 6.92 12.13
C HIS A 183 -6.20 6.03 12.83
N GLY A 184 -5.84 5.32 13.89
CA GLY A 184 -6.77 4.51 14.68
C GLY A 184 -7.02 3.11 14.13
N TYR A 185 -6.19 2.64 13.19
CA TYR A 185 -6.23 1.24 12.79
C TYR A 185 -5.76 0.35 13.95
N GLN A 186 -6.39 -0.81 14.08
CA GLN A 186 -6.08 -1.84 15.06
C GLN A 186 -5.46 -3.04 14.37
N VAL A 187 -4.60 -3.78 15.08
CA VAL A 187 -3.98 -5.01 14.59
C VAL A 187 -4.98 -6.15 14.76
N GLU A 188 -5.31 -6.82 13.68
CA GLU A 188 -6.19 -8.00 13.66
C GLU A 188 -5.39 -9.31 13.67
N ALA A 189 -4.27 -9.32 12.95
CA ALA A 189 -3.34 -10.43 12.93
C ALA A 189 -1.93 -9.93 12.61
N GLU A 190 -0.92 -10.72 12.98
CA GLU A 190 0.46 -10.43 12.60
C GLU A 190 1.28 -11.69 12.33
N ILE A 191 2.33 -11.55 11.53
CA ILE A 191 3.41 -12.51 11.38
C ILE A 191 4.71 -11.79 11.75
N PRO A 192 5.28 -12.06 12.94
CA PRO A 192 6.61 -11.58 13.30
C PRO A 192 7.64 -12.04 12.27
N TYR A 193 8.48 -11.13 11.78
CA TYR A 193 9.52 -11.50 10.82
C TYR A 193 10.58 -12.43 11.42
N THR A 194 10.65 -12.53 12.74
CA THR A 194 11.42 -13.54 13.46
C THR A 194 11.00 -14.97 13.18
N GLU A 195 9.75 -15.19 12.73
CA GLU A 195 9.22 -16.49 12.32
C GLU A 195 9.53 -16.84 10.85
N LEU A 196 10.02 -15.87 10.07
CA LEU A 196 10.40 -16.10 8.67
C LEU A 196 11.84 -16.60 8.56
N ASP A 197 12.12 -17.31 7.47
CA ASP A 197 13.48 -17.65 7.07
C ASP A 197 14.35 -16.39 6.96
N LYS A 198 15.61 -16.51 7.37
CA LYS A 198 16.55 -15.38 7.37
C LYS A 198 16.75 -14.77 5.98
N SER A 199 16.63 -15.57 4.92
CA SER A 199 16.80 -15.14 3.52
C SER A 199 15.69 -14.25 2.99
N ILE A 200 14.53 -14.22 3.66
CA ILE A 200 13.35 -13.44 3.23
C ILE A 200 12.93 -12.42 4.30
N ARG A 201 13.73 -12.30 5.37
CA ARG A 201 13.45 -11.44 6.51
C ARG A 201 13.81 -9.99 6.16
N PRO A 202 12.86 -9.04 6.25
CA PRO A 202 13.20 -7.63 6.13
C PRO A 202 14.21 -7.17 7.18
N ALA A 203 15.09 -6.26 6.78
CA ALA A 203 16.06 -5.65 7.68
C ALA A 203 15.37 -4.74 8.72
N PRO A 204 16.04 -4.44 9.86
CA PRO A 204 15.59 -3.40 10.77
C PRO A 204 15.33 -2.07 10.04
N PRO A 205 14.32 -1.27 10.46
CA PRO A 205 13.55 -1.38 11.70
C PRO A 205 12.26 -2.22 11.56
N HIS A 206 12.10 -3.00 10.51
CA HIS A 206 10.87 -3.76 10.24
C HIS A 206 10.80 -5.02 11.10
N GLN A 207 9.66 -5.27 11.75
CA GLN A 207 9.55 -6.32 12.79
C GLN A 207 8.49 -7.39 12.49
N ALA A 208 7.39 -7.03 11.81
CA ALA A 208 6.30 -7.94 11.50
C ALA A 208 5.52 -7.42 10.29
N LEU A 209 4.87 -8.33 9.58
CA LEU A 209 3.73 -8.03 8.72
C LEU A 209 2.48 -8.00 9.60
N LYS A 210 1.74 -6.89 9.58
CA LYS A 210 0.52 -6.74 10.38
C LYS A 210 -0.69 -6.48 9.50
N LEU A 211 -1.73 -7.30 9.67
CA LEU A 211 -3.05 -7.06 9.13
C LEU A 211 -3.74 -6.02 10.03
N MET A 212 -4.01 -4.85 9.46
CA MET A 212 -4.53 -3.67 10.15
C MET A 212 -5.93 -3.35 9.65
N VAL A 213 -6.85 -3.03 10.56
CA VAL A 213 -8.22 -2.63 10.21
C VAL A 213 -8.66 -1.38 10.96
N LYS A 214 -9.43 -0.53 10.29
CA LYS A 214 -10.19 0.57 10.88
C LYS A 214 -11.66 0.47 10.47
N LEU A 215 -12.55 0.53 11.45
CA LEU A 215 -13.98 0.66 11.20
C LEU A 215 -14.29 2.12 10.85
N LEU A 216 -15.15 2.30 9.85
CA LEU A 216 -15.62 3.60 9.42
C LEU A 216 -17.01 3.83 10.01
N ASP A 217 -17.12 4.87 10.85
CA ASP A 217 -18.42 5.41 11.28
C ASP A 217 -19.19 6.03 10.11
#